data_AF-A0A291W4I2-F1
#
_entry.id   AF-A0A291W4I2-F1
#
_cell.length_a   1.000
_cell.length_b   1.000
_cell.length_c   1.000
_cell.angle_alpha   90.00
_cell.angle_beta   90.00
_cell.angle_gamma   90.00
#
_symmetry.space_group_name_H-M   'P 1'
#
loop_
_entity.id
_entity.type
_entity.pdbx_description
1 polymer ?
#
loop_
_entity_poly.entity_id
_entity_poly.type
_entity_poly.pdbx_seq_one_letter_code
_entity_poly.pdbx_strand_id
1 'polypeptide(L)'
;MPPPCADVGAFLDRLKRALHTIECRELGPEAAEQRFGRFADVSEGHVFLSLDSDRLLARHPEHEELRELVRAVRERGPAVNVTLTSPST
;
A
#
# COMPACT_ATOMS: atom_id res chain seq x y z
N MET A 1 -0.98 7.65 -26.16
CA MET A 1 -1.48 6.72 -25.13
C MET A 1 -0.29 6.00 -24.54
N PRO A 2 0.02 6.15 -23.24
CA PRO A 2 0.99 5.26 -22.61
C PRO A 2 0.46 3.82 -22.61
N PRO A 3 1.33 2.80 -22.67
CA PRO A 3 0.90 1.41 -22.72
C PRO A 3 0.21 1.01 -21.41
N PRO A 4 -0.87 0.20 -21.46
CA PRO A 4 -1.72 -0.12 -20.30
C PRO A 4 -1.01 -0.89 -19.17
N CYS A 5 0.20 -1.42 -19.41
CA CYS A 5 0.95 -2.19 -18.43
C CYS A 5 1.90 -1.37 -17.54
N ALA A 6 2.27 -0.13 -17.93
CA ALA A 6 3.18 0.70 -17.13
C ALA A 6 2.53 1.17 -15.82
N ASP A 7 1.20 1.23 -15.78
CA ASP A 7 0.43 1.70 -14.64
C ASP A 7 0.38 0.67 -13.49
N VAL A 8 0.15 -0.62 -13.79
CA VAL A 8 -0.04 -1.65 -12.74
C VAL A 8 1.20 -1.86 -11.90
N GLY A 9 2.39 -1.90 -12.52
CA GLY A 9 3.65 -2.05 -11.79
C GLY A 9 3.88 -0.92 -10.79
N ALA A 10 3.68 0.33 -11.22
CA ALA A 10 3.78 1.49 -10.35
C ALA A 10 2.76 1.45 -9.19
N PHE A 11 1.56 0.92 -9.43
CA PHE A 11 0.55 0.75 -8.39
C PHE A 11 0.91 -0.36 -7.40
N LEU A 12 1.41 -1.49 -7.89
CA LEU A 12 1.91 -2.58 -7.03
C LEU A 12 3.03 -2.08 -6.13
N ASP A 13 3.99 -1.33 -6.67
CA ASP A 13 5.10 -0.78 -5.88
C ASP A 13 4.61 0.17 -4.77
N ARG A 14 3.62 1.01 -5.07
CA ARG A 14 2.99 1.88 -4.06
C ARG A 14 2.29 1.09 -2.97
N LEU A 15 1.54 0.05 -3.32
CA LEU A 15 0.85 -0.81 -2.37
C LEU A 15 1.83 -1.63 -1.52
N LYS A 16 2.89 -2.17 -2.12
CA LYS A 16 3.98 -2.86 -1.41
C LYS A 16 4.66 -1.95 -0.41
N ARG A 17 4.95 -0.71 -0.81
CA ARG A 17 5.53 0.28 0.10
C ARG A 17 4.58 0.62 1.25
N ALA A 18 3.28 0.79 0.98
CA ALA A 18 2.30 1.03 2.03
C ALA A 18 2.20 -0.15 3.00
N LEU A 19 2.20 -1.38 2.49
CA LEU A 19 2.18 -2.57 3.32
C LEU A 19 3.42 -2.68 4.20
N HIS A 20 4.60 -2.34 3.66
CA HIS A 20 5.83 -2.24 4.44
C HIS A 20 5.73 -1.22 5.58
N THR A 21 5.20 -0.02 5.30
CA THR A 21 4.95 0.99 6.34
C THR A 21 3.96 0.47 7.40
N ILE A 22 2.90 -0.22 6.98
CA ILE A 22 1.93 -0.84 7.91
C ILE A 22 2.62 -1.86 8.81
N GLU A 23 3.40 -2.79 8.24
CA GLU A 23 4.12 -3.82 8.99
C GLU A 23 5.12 -3.22 9.97
N CYS A 24 5.85 -2.18 9.57
CA CYS A 24 6.79 -1.49 10.46
C CYS A 24 6.07 -0.83 11.65
N ARG A 25 4.93 -0.18 11.40
CA ARG A 25 4.17 0.50 12.45
C ARG A 25 3.46 -0.46 13.40
N GLU A 26 2.92 -1.57 12.88
CA GLU A 26 2.30 -2.61 13.71
C GLU A 26 3.32 -3.31 14.63
N LEU A 27 4.56 -3.50 14.16
CA LEU A 27 5.63 -4.07 14.98
C LEU A 27 6.14 -3.11 16.05
N GLY A 28 6.02 -1.80 15.82
CA GLY A 28 6.65 -0.78 16.65
C GLY A 28 8.14 -0.59 16.33
N PRO A 29 8.74 0.51 16.80
CA PRO A 29 10.03 0.99 16.31
C PRO A 29 11.18 -0.01 16.51
N GLU A 30 11.30 -0.57 17.71
CA GLU A 30 12.39 -1.49 18.06
C GLU A 30 12.32 -2.81 17.28
N ALA A 31 11.13 -3.40 17.14
CA ALA A 31 10.96 -4.66 16.42
C ALA A 31 11.03 -4.46 14.90
N ALA A 32 10.53 -3.32 14.39
CA ALA A 32 10.67 -2.95 12.99
C ALA A 32 12.15 -2.73 12.61
N GLU A 33 12.93 -2.04 13.46
CA GLU A 33 14.37 -1.86 13.24
C GLU A 33 15.12 -3.19 13.26
N GLN A 34 14.79 -4.11 14.19
CA GLN A 34 15.39 -5.44 14.20
C GLN A 34 15.08 -6.26 12.93
N ARG A 35 13.87 -6.12 12.39
CA ARG A 35 13.42 -6.90 11.23
C ARG A 35 13.85 -6.31 9.89
N PHE A 36 13.75 -4.98 9.74
CA PHE A 36 13.93 -4.29 8.48
C PHE A 36 15.18 -3.38 8.46
N GLY A 37 15.85 -3.20 9.60
CA GLY A 37 17.04 -2.36 9.74
C GLY A 37 16.77 -0.93 9.30
N ARG A 38 17.70 -0.37 8.53
CA ARG A 38 17.62 1.00 7.97
C ARG A 38 16.40 1.27 7.08
N PHE A 39 15.66 0.22 6.69
CA PHE A 39 14.47 0.36 5.86
C PHE A 39 13.18 0.40 6.68
N ALA A 40 13.23 0.22 8.01
CA ALA A 40 12.07 0.32 8.86
C ALA A 40 11.40 1.70 8.73
N ASP A 41 10.12 1.72 8.33
CA ASP A 41 9.34 2.95 8.24
C ASP A 41 8.43 3.09 9.45
N VAL A 42 8.95 3.78 10.46
CA VAL A 42 8.27 3.99 11.75
C VAL A 42 7.82 5.44 11.92
N SER A 43 7.72 6.19 10.81
CA SER A 43 7.24 7.57 10.85
C SER A 43 5.82 7.62 11.41
N GLU A 44 5.52 8.57 12.31
CA GLU A 44 4.20 8.71 12.94
C GLU A 44 3.17 9.45 12.05
N GLY A 45 3.57 9.93 10.88
CA GLY A 45 2.69 10.69 9.98
C GLY A 45 1.58 9.87 9.33
N HIS A 46 0.47 10.52 8.97
CA HIS A 46 -0.59 9.86 8.19
C HIS A 46 -0.17 9.70 6.74
N VAL A 47 -0.25 8.48 6.21
CA VAL A 47 0.03 8.18 4.80
C VAL A 47 -1.28 8.04 4.04
N PHE A 48 -1.50 8.94 3.08
CA PHE A 48 -2.65 8.87 2.18
C PHE A 48 -2.21 8.30 0.84
N LEU A 49 -2.75 7.14 0.48
CA LEU A 49 -2.58 6.55 -0.84
C LEU A 49 -3.78 6.92 -1.70
N SER A 50 -3.58 7.88 -2.60
CA SER A 50 -4.59 8.25 -3.60
C SER A 50 -4.61 7.22 -4.73
N LEU A 51 -5.54 6.26 -4.65
CA LEU A 51 -5.73 5.16 -5.59
C LEU A 51 -7.21 4.79 -5.68
N ASP A 52 -7.77 4.82 -6.89
CA ASP A 52 -9.07 4.23 -7.17
C ASP A 52 -8.93 2.71 -7.31
N SER A 53 -8.85 2.03 -6.16
CA SER A 53 -8.59 0.59 -6.14
C SER A 53 -9.74 -0.24 -6.70
N ASP A 54 -10.99 0.24 -6.62
CA ASP A 54 -12.14 -0.51 -7.15
C ASP A 54 -12.10 -0.51 -8.69
N ARG A 55 -11.81 0.64 -9.32
CA ARG A 55 -11.59 0.71 -10.77
C ARG A 55 -10.38 -0.10 -11.22
N LEU A 56 -9.31 -0.12 -10.42
CA LEU A 56 -8.08 -0.81 -10.76
C LEU A 56 -8.27 -2.34 -10.70
N LEU A 57 -8.95 -2.84 -9.67
CA LEU A 57 -9.32 -4.26 -9.56
C LEU A 57 -10.28 -4.68 -10.69
N ALA A 58 -11.22 -3.83 -11.08
CA ALA A 58 -12.11 -4.10 -12.21
C ALA A 58 -11.37 -4.17 -13.55
N ARG A 59 -10.29 -3.39 -13.72
CA ARG A 59 -9.45 -3.41 -14.94
C ARG A 59 -8.49 -4.60 -14.99
N HIS A 60 -8.11 -5.16 -13.84
CA HIS A 60 -7.14 -6.24 -13.73
C HIS A 60 -7.68 -7.38 -12.84
N PRO A 61 -8.80 -8.01 -13.22
CA PRO A 61 -9.49 -8.98 -12.38
C PRO A 61 -8.65 -10.25 -12.15
N GLU A 62 -7.74 -10.59 -13.07
CA GLU A 62 -6.84 -11.74 -12.96
C GLU A 62 -5.61 -11.49 -12.08
N HIS A 63 -5.36 -10.24 -11.65
CA HIS A 63 -4.16 -9.90 -10.91
C HIS A 63 -4.35 -10.15 -9.40
N GLU A 64 -4.11 -11.39 -8.97
CA GLU A 64 -4.32 -11.82 -7.58
C GLU A 64 -3.47 -11.03 -6.58
N GLU A 65 -2.18 -10.84 -6.86
CA GLU A 65 -1.27 -10.06 -5.99
C GLU A 65 -1.79 -8.65 -5.71
N LEU A 66 -2.35 -7.99 -6.72
CA LEU A 66 -2.92 -6.66 -6.59
C LEU A 66 -4.13 -6.68 -5.64
N ARG A 67 -5.01 -7.68 -5.80
CA ARG A 67 -6.20 -7.84 -4.95
C ARG A 67 -5.81 -8.07 -3.50
N GLU A 68 -4.83 -8.92 -3.26
CA GLU A 68 -4.30 -9.22 -1.94
C GLU A 68 -3.66 -7.99 -1.30
N LEU A 69 -2.84 -7.25 -2.04
CA LEU A 69 -2.22 -6.03 -1.55
C LEU A 69 -3.24 -4.93 -1.23
N VAL A 70 -4.22 -4.71 -2.10
CA VAL A 70 -5.31 -3.75 -1.84
C VAL A 70 -6.09 -4.16 -0.59
N ARG A 71 -6.44 -5.44 -0.45
CA ARG A 71 -7.16 -5.95 0.72
C ARG A 71 -6.36 -5.71 2.00
N ALA A 72 -5.09 -6.12 2.02
CA ALA A 72 -4.23 -5.97 3.19
C ALA A 72 -4.09 -4.50 3.63
N VAL A 73 -3.86 -3.58 2.69
CA VAL A 73 -3.75 -2.15 3.00
C VAL A 73 -5.09 -1.56 3.46
N ARG A 74 -6.23 -1.97 2.86
CA ARG A 74 -7.57 -1.52 3.29
C ARG A 74 -7.92 -1.98 4.70
N GLU A 75 -7.59 -3.22 5.05
CA GLU A 75 -7.96 -3.83 6.33
C GLU A 75 -7.04 -3.38 7.47
N ARG A 76 -5.73 -3.36 7.23
CA ARG A 76 -4.73 -3.09 8.28
C ARG A 76 -4.31 -1.64 8.36
N GLY A 77 -4.31 -0.92 7.23
CA GLY A 77 -3.81 0.44 7.14
C GLY A 77 -4.41 1.43 8.14
N PRO A 78 -5.76 1.48 8.30
CA PRO A 78 -6.39 2.47 9.17
C PRO A 78 -5.95 2.41 10.62
N ALA A 79 -5.56 1.23 11.13
CA ALA A 79 -5.08 1.06 12.50
C ALA A 79 -3.73 1.76 12.77
N VAL A 80 -2.97 2.04 11.71
CA VAL A 80 -1.62 2.62 11.76
C VAL A 80 -1.48 3.86 10.89
N ASN A 81 -2.57 4.61 10.71
CA ASN A 81 -2.63 5.87 9.97
C ASN A 81 -2.17 5.75 8.49
N VAL A 82 -2.52 4.65 7.83
CA VAL A 82 -2.34 4.45 6.39
C VAL A 82 -3.72 4.29 5.75
N THR A 83 -4.10 5.16 4.83
CA THR A 83 -5.45 5.16 4.27
C THR A 83 -5.42 5.18 2.76
N LEU A 84 -6.16 4.24 2.16
CA LEU A 84 -6.48 4.28 0.73
C LEU A 84 -7.62 5.28 0.52
N THR A 85 -7.38 6.22 -0.38
CA THR A 85 -8.32 7.28 -0.75
C THR A 85 -8.59 7.18 -2.24
N SER A 86 -9.85 7.22 -2.63
CA SER A 86 -10.20 7.38 -4.04
C SER A 86 -9.95 8.85 -4.41
N PRO A 87 -9.21 9.14 -5.49
CA PRO A 87 -9.07 10.51 -5.97
C PRO A 87 -10.47 11.06 -6.26
N SER A 88 -10.85 12.13 -5.58
CA SER A 88 -12.09 12.86 -5.88
C SER A 88 -12.00 13.32 -7.34
N THR A 89 -12.94 12.87 -8.15
CA THR A 89 -13.00 13.16 -9.60
C THR A 89 -13.22 14.63 -9.86
#